data_AF-A0A7G9W5K8-F1
#
_entry.id   AF-A0A7G9W5K8-F1
#
_cell.length_a   1.000
_cell.length_b   1.000
_cell.length_c   1.000
_cell.angle_alpha   90.00
_cell.angle_beta   90.00
_cell.angle_gamma   90.00
#
_symmetry.space_group_name_H-M   'P 1'
#
loop_
_entity.id
_entity.type
_entity.pdbx_description
1 polymer ?
#
loop_
_entity_poly.entity_id
_entity_poly.type
_entity_poly.pdbx_seq_one_letter_code
_entity_poly.pdbx_strand_id
1 'polypeptide(L)'
;MKKKIPKKQYHKCPHKPHKPKPCPPTECPEGFFRYTVRPGDTIFFIARRLGVDQGLIIANNPLPDPSLIFPGQVLCVPIPISFPCTVELLPLPETPPTIRGEVLVERTVTGQHQATITARNLVPPSVFGDFDAYVGEVAIEGIGVFGVVLTEPQTNIQVGFITFPRPVLYAGAVVTVRPINTQTAVEGPPILQRDLSQCARPVDFIPPKG
;
A
#
# COMPACT_ATOMS: atom_id res chain seq x y z
N MET A 1 27.02 -18.18 -10.50
CA MET A 1 26.49 -19.17 -9.54
C MET A 1 25.09 -18.74 -9.13
N LYS A 2 24.04 -19.47 -9.55
CA LYS A 2 22.64 -19.10 -9.25
C LYS A 2 22.30 -19.60 -7.84
N LYS A 3 22.14 -18.69 -6.88
CA LYS A 3 21.68 -19.01 -5.51
C LYS A 3 20.26 -19.59 -5.60
N LYS A 4 20.08 -20.84 -5.17
CA LYS A 4 18.76 -21.46 -5.00
C LYS A 4 18.00 -20.69 -3.92
N ILE A 5 16.83 -20.17 -4.28
CA ILE A 5 15.86 -19.62 -3.34
C ILE A 5 15.34 -20.80 -2.49
N PRO A 6 15.33 -20.71 -1.15
CA PRO A 6 14.82 -21.79 -0.30
C PRO A 6 13.30 -21.91 -0.48
N LYS A 7 12.83 -23.13 -0.80
CA LYS A 7 11.41 -23.44 -0.89
C LYS A 7 10.81 -23.34 0.52
N LYS A 8 9.93 -22.34 0.77
CA LYS A 8 9.18 -22.25 2.03
C LYS A 8 8.31 -23.50 2.19
N GLN A 9 8.39 -24.10 3.37
CA GLN A 9 7.81 -25.39 3.72
C GLN A 9 6.29 -25.26 3.85
N TYR A 10 5.55 -25.93 2.97
CA TYR A 10 4.11 -26.09 3.06
C TYR A 10 3.78 -26.92 4.31
N HIS A 11 3.10 -26.33 5.28
CA HIS A 11 2.63 -27.05 6.46
C HIS A 11 1.37 -27.85 6.05
N LYS A 12 1.46 -29.18 6.07
CA LYS A 12 0.31 -30.07 5.83
C LYS A 12 -0.62 -30.02 7.04
N CYS A 13 -1.83 -29.49 6.87
CA CYS A 13 -2.90 -29.59 7.88
C CYS A 13 -3.40 -31.06 7.98
N PRO A 14 -3.76 -31.57 9.19
CA PRO A 14 -4.22 -32.95 9.36
C PRO A 14 -5.70 -33.10 8.98
N HIS A 15 -6.01 -33.48 7.73
CA HIS A 15 -7.39 -33.74 7.29
C HIS A 15 -7.55 -34.99 6.38
N LYS A 16 -8.72 -35.64 6.50
CA LYS A 16 -9.24 -36.81 5.74
C LYS A 16 -9.25 -36.59 4.20
N PRO A 17 -9.31 -37.64 3.35
CA PRO A 17 -9.03 -37.56 1.92
C PRO A 17 -10.20 -36.94 1.13
N HIS A 18 -10.32 -35.62 1.18
CA HIS A 18 -11.03 -34.83 0.16
C HIS A 18 -10.12 -33.69 -0.29
N LYS A 19 -10.28 -33.28 -1.57
CA LYS A 19 -9.40 -32.35 -2.32
C LYS A 19 -8.67 -31.34 -1.41
N PRO A 20 -7.33 -31.22 -1.51
CA PRO A 20 -6.54 -30.43 -0.58
C PRO A 20 -6.99 -28.97 -0.61
N LYS A 21 -7.75 -28.55 0.42
CA LYS A 21 -8.04 -27.13 0.64
C LYS A 21 -6.75 -26.48 1.13
N PRO A 22 -6.27 -25.40 0.49
CA PRO A 22 -5.17 -24.61 1.05
C PRO A 22 -5.52 -24.18 2.47
N CYS A 23 -4.59 -24.36 3.42
CA CYS A 23 -4.82 -23.93 4.80
C CYS A 23 -5.06 -22.41 4.82
N PRO A 24 -6.08 -21.92 5.55
CA PRO A 24 -6.35 -20.49 5.61
C PRO A 24 -5.13 -19.76 6.19
N PRO A 25 -4.81 -18.54 5.71
CA PRO A 25 -3.80 -17.71 6.34
C PRO A 25 -4.18 -17.46 7.81
N THR A 26 -3.24 -17.70 8.71
CA THR A 26 -3.42 -17.52 10.17
C THR A 26 -3.72 -16.05 10.48
N GLU A 27 -3.02 -15.13 9.81
CA GLU A 27 -3.20 -13.68 9.89
C GLU A 27 -2.96 -13.05 8.51
N CYS A 28 -3.62 -11.92 8.24
CA CYS A 28 -3.39 -11.13 7.04
C CYS A 28 -2.48 -9.94 7.35
N PRO A 29 -1.69 -9.45 6.37
CA PRO A 29 -0.89 -8.26 6.55
C PRO A 29 -1.74 -7.03 6.91
N GLU A 30 -1.10 -5.99 7.41
CA GLU A 30 -1.76 -4.73 7.73
C GLU A 30 -2.41 -4.13 6.49
N GLY A 31 -3.62 -3.57 6.64
CA GLY A 31 -4.39 -3.08 5.51
C GLY A 31 -5.03 -4.19 4.65
N PHE A 32 -5.01 -5.45 5.08
CA PHE A 32 -5.75 -6.55 4.47
C PHE A 32 -6.82 -7.09 5.42
N PHE A 33 -7.87 -7.67 4.85
CA PHE A 33 -8.90 -8.39 5.59
C PHE A 33 -9.05 -9.82 5.06
N ARG A 34 -9.58 -10.70 5.91
CA ARG A 34 -9.86 -12.10 5.55
C ARG A 34 -11.15 -12.16 4.74
N TYR A 35 -11.05 -12.65 3.51
CA TYR A 35 -12.18 -12.88 2.62
C TYR A 35 -12.40 -14.38 2.41
N THR A 36 -13.57 -14.89 2.76
CA THR A 36 -13.96 -16.27 2.47
C THR A 36 -14.55 -16.36 1.06
N VAL A 37 -13.88 -17.10 0.18
CA VAL A 37 -14.28 -17.35 -1.21
C VAL A 37 -15.67 -17.96 -1.25
N ARG A 38 -16.56 -17.37 -2.06
CA ARG A 38 -17.94 -17.78 -2.27
C ARG A 38 -18.05 -18.61 -3.57
N PRO A 39 -19.11 -19.42 -3.72
CA PRO A 39 -19.41 -20.05 -5.01
C PRO A 39 -19.45 -19.03 -6.16
N GLY A 40 -18.73 -19.31 -7.25
CA GLY A 40 -18.64 -18.42 -8.42
C GLY A 40 -17.58 -17.32 -8.33
N ASP A 41 -16.90 -17.15 -7.19
CA ASP A 41 -15.81 -16.19 -7.10
C ASP A 41 -14.60 -16.62 -7.95
N THR A 42 -13.98 -15.63 -8.58
CA THR A 42 -12.61 -15.68 -9.10
C THR A 42 -11.83 -14.51 -8.47
N ILE A 43 -10.49 -14.57 -8.43
CA ILE A 43 -9.69 -13.44 -7.94
C ILE A 43 -10.05 -12.16 -8.70
N PHE A 44 -10.22 -12.25 -10.03
CA PHE A 44 -10.64 -11.14 -10.87
C PHE A 44 -11.98 -10.54 -10.43
N PHE A 45 -13.01 -11.37 -10.20
CA PHE A 45 -14.31 -10.86 -9.78
C PHE A 45 -14.30 -10.28 -8.36
N ILE A 46 -13.54 -10.88 -7.44
CA ILE A 46 -13.33 -10.35 -6.08
C ILE A 46 -12.69 -8.96 -6.18
N ALA A 47 -11.55 -8.86 -6.88
CA ALA A 47 -10.80 -7.62 -7.06
C ALA A 47 -11.69 -6.51 -7.67
N ARG A 48 -12.37 -6.82 -8.77
CA ARG A 48 -13.28 -5.89 -9.46
C ARG A 48 -14.44 -5.44 -8.56
N ARG A 49 -15.04 -6.35 -7.79
CA ARG A 49 -16.17 -6.02 -6.90
C ARG A 49 -15.73 -5.10 -5.75
N LEU A 50 -14.52 -5.30 -5.23
CA LEU A 50 -13.99 -4.53 -4.12
C LEU A 50 -13.31 -3.23 -4.57
N GLY A 51 -12.96 -3.13 -5.85
CA GLY A 51 -12.24 -1.98 -6.41
C GLY A 51 -10.77 -1.97 -6.01
N VAL A 52 -10.15 -3.15 -5.90
CA VAL A 52 -8.74 -3.35 -5.55
C VAL A 52 -7.98 -4.01 -6.70
N ASP A 53 -6.66 -3.92 -6.70
CA ASP A 53 -5.82 -4.59 -7.68
C ASP A 53 -5.75 -6.11 -7.43
N GLN A 54 -5.97 -6.91 -8.47
CA GLN A 54 -5.91 -8.37 -8.35
C GLN A 54 -4.49 -8.88 -8.07
N GLY A 55 -3.47 -8.17 -8.55
CA GLY A 55 -2.07 -8.50 -8.32
C GLY A 55 -1.70 -8.42 -6.85
N LEU A 56 -2.27 -7.46 -6.10
CA LEU A 56 -2.14 -7.40 -4.64
C LEU A 56 -2.74 -8.61 -3.94
N ILE A 57 -3.89 -9.11 -4.39
CA ILE A 57 -4.47 -10.36 -3.86
C ILE A 57 -3.53 -11.52 -4.16
N ILE A 58 -3.04 -11.65 -5.40
CA ILE A 58 -2.15 -12.75 -5.78
C ILE A 58 -0.82 -12.71 -5.01
N ALA A 59 -0.20 -11.53 -4.90
CA ALA A 59 1.08 -11.35 -4.21
C ALA A 59 1.02 -11.74 -2.72
N ASN A 60 -0.13 -11.51 -2.08
CA ASN A 60 -0.34 -11.77 -0.65
C ASN A 60 -0.98 -13.13 -0.34
N ASN A 61 -1.26 -13.94 -1.36
CA ASN A 61 -1.80 -15.28 -1.19
C ASN A 61 -0.95 -16.26 -2.02
N PRO A 62 0.00 -17.00 -1.40
CA PRO A 62 0.86 -17.94 -2.11
C PRO A 62 0.08 -19.16 -2.59
N LEU A 63 -0.62 -19.01 -3.71
CA LEU A 63 -1.42 -20.05 -4.35
C LEU A 63 -0.57 -20.79 -5.39
N PRO A 64 -0.66 -22.14 -5.45
CA PRO A 64 0.00 -22.91 -6.52
C PRO A 64 -0.45 -22.49 -7.91
N ASP A 65 -1.73 -22.16 -8.05
CA ASP A 65 -2.34 -21.61 -9.25
C ASP A 65 -3.34 -20.52 -8.86
N PRO A 66 -3.04 -19.23 -9.08
CA PRO A 66 -3.94 -18.13 -8.76
C PRO A 66 -5.27 -18.14 -9.54
N SER A 67 -5.36 -18.89 -10.64
CA SER A 67 -6.62 -19.06 -11.39
C SER A 67 -7.58 -20.06 -10.72
N LEU A 68 -7.10 -20.84 -9.75
CA LEU A 68 -7.88 -21.87 -9.06
C LEU A 68 -8.04 -21.54 -7.58
N ILE A 69 -9.16 -20.90 -7.25
CA ILE A 69 -9.64 -20.71 -5.87
C ILE A 69 -10.91 -21.53 -5.63
N PHE A 70 -11.14 -21.95 -4.38
CA PHE A 70 -12.26 -22.83 -4.04
C PHE A 70 -13.20 -22.19 -3.01
N PRO A 71 -14.53 -22.42 -3.10
CA PRO A 71 -15.46 -21.97 -2.08
C PRO A 71 -15.06 -22.44 -0.66
N GLY A 72 -15.11 -21.52 0.30
CA GLY A 72 -14.67 -21.71 1.67
C GLY A 72 -13.16 -21.53 1.90
N GLN A 73 -12.36 -21.31 0.86
CA GLN A 73 -10.98 -20.87 1.00
C GLN A 73 -10.94 -19.45 1.55
N VAL A 74 -9.97 -19.13 2.41
CA VAL A 74 -9.77 -17.77 2.94
C VAL A 74 -8.60 -17.12 2.22
N LEU A 75 -8.82 -15.90 1.72
CA LEU A 75 -7.81 -15.06 1.09
C LEU A 75 -7.56 -13.80 1.93
N CYS A 76 -6.34 -13.30 1.93
CA CYS A 76 -6.04 -11.95 2.38
C CYS A 76 -6.28 -10.97 1.24
N VAL A 77 -7.21 -10.05 1.42
CA VAL A 77 -7.64 -9.10 0.39
C VAL A 77 -7.38 -7.67 0.87
N PRO A 78 -6.80 -6.78 0.04
CA PRO A 78 -6.57 -5.41 0.44
C PRO A 78 -7.86 -4.72 0.87
N ILE A 79 -7.80 -3.95 1.94
CA ILE A 79 -8.90 -3.08 2.35
C ILE A 79 -8.94 -1.91 1.36
N PRO A 80 -10.02 -1.78 0.56
CA PRO A 80 -10.14 -0.69 -0.38
C PRO A 80 -10.22 0.65 0.35
N ILE A 81 -9.81 1.73 -0.31
CA ILE A 81 -9.94 3.09 0.23
C ILE A 81 -11.02 3.89 -0.49
N SER A 82 -11.58 4.86 0.22
CA SER A 82 -12.50 5.87 -0.31
C SER A 82 -11.73 7.00 -0.98
N PHE A 83 -12.33 7.61 -2.00
CA PHE A 83 -11.76 8.73 -2.74
C PHE A 83 -12.80 9.85 -2.90
N PRO A 84 -12.41 11.14 -2.79
CA PRO A 84 -11.11 11.58 -2.29
C PRO A 84 -10.93 11.26 -0.81
N CYS A 85 -9.69 11.19 -0.34
CA CYS A 85 -9.36 11.07 1.08
C CYS A 85 -8.10 11.86 1.40
N THR A 86 -8.09 12.55 2.53
CA THR A 86 -6.91 13.28 3.03
C THR A 86 -6.49 12.68 4.36
N VAL A 87 -5.18 12.46 4.53
CA VAL A 87 -4.58 11.92 5.75
C VAL A 87 -3.45 12.82 6.19
N GLU A 88 -3.43 13.18 7.49
CA GLU A 88 -2.29 13.89 8.08
C GLU A 88 -1.11 12.91 8.27
N LEU A 89 0.06 13.33 7.81
CA LEU A 89 1.32 12.64 8.05
C LEU A 89 1.90 13.13 9.38
N LEU A 90 2.24 12.18 10.25
CA LEU A 90 2.70 12.51 11.60
C LEU A 90 4.22 12.68 11.64
N PRO A 91 4.75 13.69 12.35
CA PRO A 91 6.18 13.81 12.62
C PRO A 91 6.70 12.58 13.35
N LEU A 92 7.85 12.08 12.91
CA LEU A 92 8.54 10.98 13.58
C LEU A 92 9.41 11.49 14.74
N PRO A 93 9.82 10.61 15.68
CA PRO A 93 10.76 11.00 16.73
C PRO A 93 12.00 11.69 16.16
N GLU A 94 12.60 12.59 16.94
CA GLU A 94 13.81 13.36 16.55
C GLU A 94 13.59 14.40 15.44
N THR A 95 12.34 14.65 15.05
CA THR A 95 12.00 15.72 14.09
C THR A 95 11.41 16.95 14.80
N PRO A 96 11.56 18.17 14.23
CA PRO A 96 10.95 19.36 14.79
C PRO A 96 9.41 19.22 14.84
N PRO A 97 8.75 19.42 15.99
CA PRO A 97 7.32 19.16 16.14
C PRO A 97 6.43 20.16 15.38
N THR A 98 7.02 21.14 14.68
CA THR A 98 6.35 22.13 13.86
C THR A 98 6.13 21.67 12.42
N ILE A 99 6.84 20.63 11.97
CA ILE A 99 6.65 20.08 10.63
C ILE A 99 5.25 19.47 10.54
N ARG A 100 4.60 19.66 9.39
CA ARG A 100 3.29 19.06 9.11
C ARG A 100 3.35 18.42 7.74
N GLY A 101 2.64 17.32 7.57
CA GLY A 101 2.44 16.72 6.26
C GLY A 101 1.01 16.28 6.08
N GLU A 102 0.56 16.25 4.84
CA GLU A 102 -0.73 15.73 4.45
C GLU A 102 -0.57 14.99 3.13
N VAL A 103 -1.35 13.93 2.95
CA VAL A 103 -1.50 13.27 1.66
C VAL A 103 -2.97 13.29 1.26
N LEU A 104 -3.24 13.85 0.08
CA LEU A 104 -4.53 13.75 -0.59
C LEU A 104 -4.45 12.62 -1.62
N VAL A 105 -5.33 11.63 -1.51
CA VAL A 105 -5.45 10.55 -2.49
C VAL A 105 -6.74 10.69 -3.29
N GLU A 106 -6.62 10.60 -4.61
CA GLU A 106 -7.70 10.83 -5.56
C GLU A 106 -7.71 9.78 -6.66
N ARG A 107 -8.84 9.66 -7.36
CA ARG A 107 -8.92 8.95 -8.63
C ARG A 107 -8.88 9.96 -9.75
N THR A 108 -7.96 9.78 -10.69
CA THR A 108 -7.92 10.56 -11.92
C THR A 108 -9.14 10.25 -12.78
N VAL A 109 -9.39 11.11 -13.77
CA VAL A 109 -10.45 10.87 -14.78
C VAL A 109 -10.25 9.56 -15.56
N THR A 110 -9.01 9.08 -15.67
CA THR A 110 -8.65 7.80 -16.31
C THR A 110 -8.76 6.60 -15.36
N GLY A 111 -9.17 6.81 -14.11
CA GLY A 111 -9.33 5.77 -13.10
C GLY A 111 -8.03 5.34 -12.42
N GLN A 112 -6.92 6.02 -12.67
CA GLN A 112 -5.67 5.81 -11.94
C GLN A 112 -5.79 6.40 -10.53
N HIS A 113 -5.01 5.88 -9.60
CA HIS A 113 -4.85 6.54 -8.31
C HIS A 113 -3.78 7.63 -8.42
N GLN A 114 -3.96 8.72 -7.70
CA GLN A 114 -2.97 9.76 -7.52
C GLN A 114 -2.82 10.06 -6.03
N ALA A 115 -1.59 10.27 -5.57
CA ALA A 115 -1.28 10.76 -4.23
C ALA A 115 -0.58 12.11 -4.35
N THR A 116 -1.15 13.15 -3.76
CA THR A 116 -0.55 14.48 -3.66
C THR A 116 -0.04 14.65 -2.23
N ILE A 117 1.27 14.73 -2.07
CA ILE A 117 1.94 14.87 -0.76
C ILE A 117 2.30 16.34 -0.58
N THR A 118 1.81 16.94 0.50
CA THR A 118 2.13 18.32 0.89
C THR A 118 2.84 18.28 2.24
N ALA A 119 3.94 19.00 2.37
CA ALA A 119 4.66 19.19 3.62
C ALA A 119 4.87 20.67 3.90
N ARG A 120 4.78 21.07 5.16
CA ARG A 120 4.84 22.47 5.60
C ARG A 120 5.80 22.64 6.76
N ASN A 121 6.37 23.83 6.85
CA ASN A 121 7.34 24.23 7.90
C ASN A 121 8.56 23.29 7.97
N LEU A 122 8.97 22.72 6.84
CA LEU A 122 10.15 21.87 6.77
C LEU A 122 11.41 22.71 7.04
N VAL A 123 12.31 22.17 7.86
CA VAL A 123 13.65 22.74 8.06
C VAL A 123 14.52 22.45 6.82
N PRO A 124 15.63 23.18 6.61
CA PRO A 124 16.57 22.84 5.54
C PRO A 124 17.00 21.36 5.61
N PRO A 125 17.00 20.60 4.49
CA PRO A 125 17.38 19.18 4.49
C PRO A 125 18.77 18.92 5.08
N SER A 126 19.67 19.90 4.97
CA SER A 126 21.04 19.85 5.50
C SER A 126 21.12 19.68 7.02
N VAL A 127 20.03 19.97 7.75
CA VAL A 127 19.93 19.69 9.20
C VAL A 127 20.01 18.19 9.48
N PHE A 128 19.63 17.35 8.52
CA PHE A 128 19.62 15.89 8.64
C PHE A 128 20.87 15.21 8.07
N GLY A 129 21.81 15.96 7.47
CA GLY A 129 23.03 15.42 6.87
C GLY A 129 23.32 16.01 5.51
N ASP A 130 23.99 15.25 4.63
CA ASP A 130 24.32 15.67 3.27
C ASP A 130 23.11 15.52 2.33
N PHE A 131 22.05 16.29 2.59
CA PHE A 131 20.80 16.27 1.83
C PHE A 131 20.47 17.66 1.29
N ASP A 132 19.87 17.70 0.11
CA ASP A 132 19.56 18.93 -0.64
C ASP A 132 18.07 19.07 -0.99
N ALA A 133 17.26 18.02 -0.83
CA ALA A 133 15.82 18.06 -1.05
C ALA A 133 15.04 17.13 -0.10
N TYR A 134 13.72 17.12 -0.24
CA TYR A 134 12.85 16.10 0.33
C TYR A 134 12.20 15.27 -0.78
N VAL A 135 12.00 13.99 -0.51
CA VAL A 135 11.21 13.07 -1.33
C VAL A 135 9.97 12.67 -0.56
N GLY A 136 8.81 12.73 -1.22
CA GLY A 136 7.58 12.09 -0.77
C GLY A 136 7.47 10.72 -1.42
N GLU A 137 7.20 9.69 -0.63
CA GLU A 137 7.13 8.32 -1.08
C GLU A 137 5.83 7.65 -0.70
N VAL A 138 5.38 6.70 -1.51
CA VAL A 138 4.32 5.76 -1.18
C VAL A 138 4.84 4.35 -1.34
N ALA A 139 4.96 3.64 -0.22
CA ALA A 139 5.33 2.23 -0.15
C ALA A 139 4.08 1.35 -0.21
N ILE A 140 4.07 0.39 -1.13
CA ILE A 140 2.97 -0.54 -1.35
C ILE A 140 3.51 -1.96 -1.25
N GLU A 141 3.13 -2.67 -0.19
CA GLU A 141 3.56 -4.06 0.04
C GLU A 141 3.23 -4.95 -1.18
N GLY A 142 4.25 -5.67 -1.66
CA GLY A 142 4.14 -6.55 -2.83
C GLY A 142 4.26 -5.86 -4.19
N ILE A 143 4.33 -4.52 -4.25
CA ILE A 143 4.51 -3.76 -5.51
C ILE A 143 5.84 -3.01 -5.52
N GLY A 144 6.15 -2.26 -4.46
CA GLY A 144 7.36 -1.43 -4.38
C GLY A 144 7.09 -0.05 -3.82
N VAL A 145 8.09 0.82 -3.96
CA VAL A 145 8.07 2.20 -3.47
C VAL A 145 8.05 3.15 -4.67
N PHE A 146 7.19 4.16 -4.59
CA PHE A 146 7.05 5.21 -5.59
C PHE A 146 7.41 6.54 -4.95
N GLY A 147 8.40 7.24 -5.49
CA GLY A 147 8.90 8.50 -4.93
C GLY A 147 8.72 9.69 -5.88
N VAL A 148 8.57 10.88 -5.30
CA VAL A 148 8.60 12.16 -6.01
C VAL A 148 9.38 13.18 -5.16
N VAL A 149 10.34 13.87 -5.79
CA VAL A 149 11.03 14.99 -5.12
C VAL A 149 10.01 16.12 -4.94
N LEU A 150 9.89 16.62 -3.71
CA LEU A 150 8.98 17.71 -3.38
C LEU A 150 9.58 19.04 -3.87
N THR A 151 8.75 19.88 -4.44
CA THR A 151 9.12 21.23 -4.91
C THR A 151 8.44 22.27 -4.05
N GLU A 152 9.01 23.47 -3.93
CA GLU A 152 8.47 24.56 -3.11
C GLU A 152 7.80 25.64 -3.98
N PRO A 153 6.55 25.45 -4.43
CA PRO A 153 5.85 26.45 -5.25
C PRO A 153 5.42 27.69 -4.46
N GLN A 154 5.37 27.58 -3.12
CA GLN A 154 5.01 28.65 -2.20
C GLN A 154 5.90 28.54 -0.96
N THR A 155 6.25 29.68 -0.36
CA THR A 155 7.11 29.72 0.82
C THR A 155 6.59 28.81 1.93
N ASN A 156 7.47 27.96 2.46
CA ASN A 156 7.21 26.98 3.51
C ASN A 156 6.21 25.88 3.14
N ILE A 157 5.92 25.68 1.85
CA ILE A 157 5.00 24.64 1.36
C ILE A 157 5.72 23.86 0.27
N GLN A 158 6.03 22.61 0.55
CA GLN A 158 6.58 21.69 -0.42
C GLN A 158 5.52 20.68 -0.88
N VAL A 159 5.47 20.41 -2.18
CA VAL A 159 4.47 19.54 -2.79
C VAL A 159 5.07 18.65 -3.87
N GLY A 160 4.54 17.44 -3.97
CA GLY A 160 4.79 16.51 -5.04
C GLY A 160 3.58 15.61 -5.26
N PHE A 161 3.44 15.07 -6.46
CA PHE A 161 2.36 14.13 -6.77
C PHE A 161 2.91 12.86 -7.43
N ILE A 162 2.27 11.73 -7.11
CA ILE A 162 2.58 10.43 -7.67
C ILE A 162 1.31 9.91 -8.34
N THR A 163 1.37 9.69 -9.65
CA THR A 163 0.29 9.01 -10.38
C THR A 163 0.67 7.55 -10.60
N PHE A 164 -0.16 6.65 -10.09
CA PHE A 164 0.13 5.23 -10.15
C PHE A 164 -0.28 4.67 -11.52
N PRO A 165 0.54 3.79 -12.15
CA PRO A 165 0.19 3.19 -13.45
C PRO A 165 -1.10 2.37 -13.43
N ARG A 166 -1.54 1.92 -12.24
CA ARG A 166 -2.77 1.16 -12.00
C ARG A 166 -3.40 1.60 -10.66
N PRO A 167 -4.70 1.35 -10.42
CA PRO A 167 -5.37 1.67 -9.16
C PRO A 167 -4.93 0.75 -8.02
N VAL A 168 -3.75 1.00 -7.45
CA VAL A 168 -3.07 0.09 -6.50
C VAL A 168 -3.08 0.55 -5.04
N LEU A 169 -3.47 1.79 -4.74
CA LEU A 169 -3.59 2.26 -3.35
C LEU A 169 -4.67 1.49 -2.58
N TYR A 170 -4.32 1.08 -1.36
CA TYR A 170 -5.17 0.41 -0.38
C TYR A 170 -4.81 0.91 1.02
N ALA A 171 -5.58 0.53 2.04
CA ALA A 171 -5.48 1.10 3.38
C ALA A 171 -4.09 0.91 4.05
N GLY A 172 -3.34 -0.14 3.68
CA GLY A 172 -2.01 -0.40 4.21
C GLY A 172 -0.87 0.25 3.43
N ALA A 173 -1.14 1.04 2.39
CA ALA A 173 -0.09 1.80 1.73
C ALA A 173 0.46 2.86 2.69
N VAL A 174 1.78 2.94 2.80
CA VAL A 174 2.48 3.84 3.73
C VAL A 174 3.05 5.02 2.97
N VAL A 175 2.73 6.22 3.42
CA VAL A 175 3.24 7.47 2.87
C VAL A 175 4.32 8.02 3.79
N THR A 176 5.48 8.37 3.24
CA THR A 176 6.58 8.97 3.98
C THR A 176 7.11 10.22 3.31
N VAL A 177 7.64 11.16 4.10
CA VAL A 177 8.52 12.23 3.60
C VAL A 177 9.88 12.05 4.23
N ARG A 178 10.94 12.11 3.44
CA ARG A 178 12.33 11.88 3.86
C ARG A 178 13.28 12.88 3.18
N PRO A 179 14.41 13.27 3.79
CA PRO A 179 15.42 14.04 3.10
C PRO A 179 16.17 13.14 2.09
N ILE A 180 16.60 13.72 0.98
CA ILE A 180 17.32 13.03 -0.10
C ILE A 180 18.47 13.90 -0.60
N ASN A 181 19.54 13.25 -1.04
CA ASN A 181 20.60 13.86 -1.83
C ASN A 181 20.32 13.56 -3.30
N THR A 182 19.87 14.56 -4.07
CA THR A 182 19.42 14.37 -5.44
C THR A 182 20.54 14.01 -6.42
N GLN A 183 21.80 14.23 -6.04
CA GLN A 183 22.97 13.88 -6.86
C GLN A 183 23.39 12.42 -6.69
N THR A 184 23.28 11.90 -5.47
CA THR A 184 23.69 10.52 -5.14
C THR A 184 22.53 9.54 -5.01
N ALA A 185 21.29 10.04 -4.99
CA ALA A 185 20.07 9.29 -4.66
C ALA A 185 20.10 8.60 -3.29
N VAL A 186 20.94 9.09 -2.37
CA VAL A 186 20.96 8.62 -0.98
C VAL A 186 19.81 9.28 -0.22
N GLU A 187 18.99 8.45 0.42
CA GLU A 187 17.85 8.87 1.24
C GLU A 187 18.20 8.79 2.73
N GLY A 188 17.68 9.74 3.50
CA GLY A 188 17.78 9.76 4.95
C GLY A 188 16.62 9.07 5.68
N PRO A 189 16.61 9.15 7.02
CA PRO A 189 15.50 8.63 7.81
C PRO A 189 14.20 9.39 7.49
N PRO A 190 13.03 8.74 7.61
CA PRO A 190 11.76 9.41 7.40
C PRO A 190 11.53 10.45 8.48
N ILE A 191 10.89 11.57 8.11
CA ILE A 191 10.54 12.65 9.02
C ILE A 191 9.03 12.81 9.23
N LEU A 192 8.24 12.41 8.24
CA LEU A 192 6.78 12.34 8.31
C LEU A 192 6.35 10.96 7.83
N GLN A 193 5.37 10.35 8.51
CA GLN A 193 4.83 9.06 8.08
C GLN A 193 3.38 8.85 8.49
N ARG A 194 2.61 8.19 7.61
CA ARG A 194 1.32 7.59 7.95
C ARG A 194 0.93 6.51 6.93
N ASP A 195 0.19 5.50 7.36
CA ASP A 195 -0.56 4.63 6.46
C ASP A 195 -1.88 5.29 5.99
N LEU A 196 -2.56 4.67 5.02
CA LEU A 196 -3.86 5.12 4.52
C LEU A 196 -5.05 4.47 5.24
N SER A 197 -4.90 3.98 6.47
CA SER A 197 -5.96 3.30 7.22
C SER A 197 -7.18 4.18 7.46
N GLN A 198 -6.98 5.49 7.62
CA GLN A 198 -8.05 6.47 7.76
C GLN A 198 -8.91 6.61 6.49
N CYS A 199 -8.38 6.18 5.35
CA CYS A 199 -9.13 6.12 4.09
C CYS A 199 -9.88 4.80 3.89
N ALA A 200 -9.77 3.83 4.80
CA ALA A 200 -10.38 2.51 4.67
C ALA A 200 -11.89 2.60 4.42
N ARG A 201 -12.35 1.97 3.34
CA ARG A 201 -13.76 1.85 3.00
C ARG A 201 -14.33 0.57 3.64
N PRO A 202 -15.39 0.65 4.45
CA PRO A 202 -15.94 -0.54 5.09
C PRO A 202 -16.46 -1.54 4.05
N VAL A 203 -16.12 -2.82 4.24
CA VAL A 203 -16.38 -3.90 3.28
C VAL A 203 -17.83 -4.39 3.33
N ASP A 204 -18.53 -4.17 4.44
CA ASP A 204 -19.93 -4.59 4.66
C ASP A 204 -20.93 -3.90 3.72
N PHE A 205 -20.56 -2.77 3.12
CA PHE A 205 -21.41 -2.04 2.16
C PHE A 205 -21.34 -2.59 0.73
N ILE A 206 -20.70 -3.74 0.51
CA ILE A 206 -20.55 -4.33 -0.82
C ILE A 206 -21.52 -5.50 -0.94
N PRO A 207 -22.73 -5.28 -1.48
CA PRO A 207 -23.73 -6.34 -1.54
C PRO A 207 -23.19 -7.55 -2.30
N PRO A 208 -23.45 -8.78 -1.82
CA PRO A 208 -23.32 -9.96 -2.66
C PRO A 208 -24.18 -9.72 -3.90
N LYS A 209 -23.60 -9.82 -5.11
CA LYS A 209 -24.44 -10.01 -6.29
C LYS A 209 -25.09 -11.38 -6.14
N GLY A 210 -26.42 -11.39 -6.05
CA GLY A 210 -27.24 -12.60 -6.14
C GLY A 210 -27.20 -13.23 -7.52
#